data_AF-A0A100YAH6-F1
#
_entry.id   AF-A0A100YAH6-F1
#
_cell.length_a   1.000
_cell.length_b   1.000
_cell.length_c   1.000
_cell.angle_alpha   90.00
_cell.angle_beta   90.00
_cell.angle_gamma   90.00
#
_symmetry.space_group_name_H-M   'P 1'
#
loop_
_entity.id
_entity.type
_entity.pdbx_description
1 polymer ?
#
loop_
_entity_poly.entity_id
_entity_poly.type
_entity_poly.pdbx_seq_one_letter_code
_entity_poly.pdbx_strand_id
1 'polypeptide(L)' 'MAELSHVLQAAMRRRHLSVQGLADRTGIRTPRIRVFVQDGAEGPVHPTEQELRELADALDLPLTELLPGTLAGAPTG' A
#
# COMPACT_ATOMS: atom_id res chain seq x y z
N MET A 1 -4.32 10.23 9.94
CA MET A 1 -3.42 9.37 9.14
C MET A 1 -4.06 9.19 7.78
N ALA A 2 -3.29 9.27 6.70
CA ALA A 2 -3.86 9.14 5.36
C ALA A 2 -4.26 7.68 5.12
N GLU A 3 -5.45 7.46 4.56
CA GLU A 3 -5.90 6.14 4.13
C GLU A 3 -4.90 5.55 3.13
N LEU A 4 -4.59 4.25 3.26
CA LEU A 4 -3.60 3.55 2.41
C LEU A 4 -3.89 3.77 0.91
N SER A 5 -5.16 3.73 0.53
CA SER A 5 -5.60 4.00 -0.85
C SER A 5 -5.13 5.37 -1.34
N HIS A 6 -5.23 6.39 -0.49
CA HIS A 6 -4.83 7.76 -0.79
C HIS A 6 -3.31 7.88 -0.94
N VAL A 7 -2.54 7.23 -0.06
CA VAL A 7 -1.07 7.20 -0.13
C VAL A 7 -0.61 6.51 -1.41
N LEU A 8 -1.18 5.34 -1.72
CA LEU A 8 -0.88 4.60 -2.95
C LEU A 8 -1.21 5.42 -4.20
N GLN A 9 -2.39 6.01 -4.28
CA GLN A 9 -2.80 6.84 -5.42
C GLN A 9 -1.89 8.07 -5.59
N ALA A 10 -1.55 8.76 -4.50
CA ALA A 10 -0.66 9.91 -4.53
C ALA A 10 0.76 9.52 -4.99
N ALA A 11 1.30 8.41 -4.47
CA ALA A 11 2.61 7.91 -4.82
C ALA A 11 2.70 7.46 -6.28
N MET A 12 1.70 6.71 -6.74
CA MET A 12 1.57 6.27 -8.12
C MET A 12 1.51 7.46 -9.08
N ARG A 13 0.72 8.49 -8.73
CA ARG A 13 0.63 9.72 -9.52
C ARG A 13 1.95 10.49 -9.58
N ARG A 14 2.65 10.64 -8.45
CA ARG A 14 3.96 11.32 -8.40
C ARG A 14 5.02 10.62 -9.23
N ARG A 15 5.01 9.27 -9.26
CA ARG A 15 6.02 8.48 -9.98
C ARG A 15 5.56 7.99 -11.36
N HIS A 16 4.38 8.41 -11.82
CA HIS A 16 3.77 7.96 -13.07
C HIS A 16 3.70 6.42 -13.18
N LEU A 17 3.43 5.74 -12.06
CA LEU A 17 3.35 4.28 -11.98
C LEU A 17 1.90 3.82 -12.19
N SER A 18 1.74 2.83 -13.07
CA SER A 18 0.48 2.12 -13.27
C SER A 18 0.38 0.91 -12.32
N VAL A 19 -0.85 0.45 -12.05
CA VAL A 19 -1.11 -0.77 -11.23
C VAL A 19 -0.29 -1.96 -11.75
N GLN A 20 -0.17 -2.08 -13.08
CA GLN A 20 0.62 -3.14 -13.70
C GLN A 20 2.13 -2.98 -13.50
N GLY A 21 2.65 -1.75 -13.51
CA GLY A 21 4.07 -1.50 -13.19
C GLY A 21 4.38 -1.77 -11.72
N LEU A 22 3.41 -1.54 -10.84
CA LEU A 22 3.52 -1.91 -9.43
C LEU A 22 3.51 -3.44 -9.26
N ALA A 23 2.65 -4.15 -9.98
CA ALA A 23 2.58 -5.60 -9.98
C ALA A 23 3.89 -6.24 -10.48
N ASP A 24 4.47 -5.66 -11.53
CA ASP A 24 5.75 -6.12 -12.09
C ASP A 24 6.90 -5.95 -11.09
N ARG A 25 6.95 -4.83 -10.36
CA ARG A 25 8.00 -4.55 -9.37
C ARG A 25 7.87 -5.33 -8.06
N THR A 26 6.63 -5.54 -7.59
CA THR A 26 6.36 -6.18 -6.29
C THR A 26 6.08 -7.68 -6.39
N GLY A 27 5.86 -8.20 -7.60
CA GLY A 27 5.32 -9.55 -7.80
C GLY A 27 3.88 -9.75 -7.31
N ILE A 28 3.22 -8.71 -6.77
CA ILE A 28 1.84 -8.78 -6.30
C ILE A 28 0.91 -8.79 -7.51
N ARG A 29 -0.08 -9.69 -7.50
CA ARG A 29 -1.05 -9.77 -8.60
C ARG A 29 -1.80 -8.45 -8.78
N THR A 30 -1.89 -7.97 -10.03
CA THR A 30 -2.59 -6.73 -10.41
C THR A 30 -3.98 -6.56 -9.78
N PRO A 31 -4.84 -7.60 -9.70
CA PRO A 31 -6.13 -7.49 -9.02
C PRO A 31 -6.02 -7.09 -7.54
N ARG A 32 -5.05 -7.64 -6.80
CA ARG A 32 -4.84 -7.29 -5.37
C ARG A 32 -4.40 -5.84 -5.22
N ILE A 33 -3.44 -5.39 -6.03
CA ILE A 33 -3.00 -3.99 -6.02
C ILE A 33 -4.18 -3.06 -6.32
N ARG A 34 -5.04 -3.42 -7.27
CA ARG A 34 -6.24 -2.64 -7.59
C ARG A 34 -7.18 -2.51 -6.40
N VAL A 35 -7.33 -3.56 -5.60
CA VAL A 35 -8.12 -3.51 -4.36
C VAL A 35 -7.46 -2.60 -3.33
N PHE A 36 -6.15 -2.71 -3.10
CA PHE A 36 -5.44 -1.82 -2.17
C PHE A 36 -5.54 -0.34 -2.56
N VAL A 37 -5.48 -0.04 -3.87
CA VAL A 37 -5.60 1.32 -4.40
C VAL A 37 -7.02 1.87 -4.27
N GLN A 38 -8.05 1.04 -4.40
CA GLN A 38 -9.46 1.45 -4.34
C GLN A 38 -10.03 1.43 -2.92
N ASP A 39 -9.90 0.29 -2.23
CA ASP A 39 -10.50 0.02 -0.93
C ASP A 39 -9.53 0.26 0.25
N GLY A 40 -8.23 0.44 -0.01
CA GLY A 40 -7.25 0.69 1.04
C GLY A 40 -7.04 -0.53 1.95
N ALA A 41 -6.69 -0.25 3.21
CA ALA A 41 -6.49 -1.28 4.23
C ALA A 41 -7.79 -1.65 4.97
N GLU A 42 -8.89 -0.95 4.71
CA GLU A 42 -10.21 -1.19 5.33
C GLU A 42 -11.11 -2.08 4.48
N GLY A 43 -10.70 -2.41 3.26
CA GLY A 43 -11.41 -3.32 2.37
C GLY A 43 -11.39 -4.78 2.84
N PRO A 44 -12.16 -5.66 2.17
CA PRO A 44 -12.22 -7.10 2.49
C PRO A 44 -10.88 -7.83 2.26
N VAL A 45 -9.92 -7.18 1.61
CA VAL A 45 -8.59 -7.71 1.35
C VAL A 45 -7.58 -6.82 2.05
N HIS A 46 -7.06 -7.30 3.18
CA HIS A 46 -6.00 -6.62 3.90
C HIS A 46 -4.63 -6.98 3.30
N PRO A 47 -3.76 -5.98 3.02
CA PRO A 47 -2.38 -6.23 2.63
C PRO A 47 -1.59 -6.80 3.81
N THR A 48 -0.76 -7.79 3.52
CA THR A 48 0.16 -8.37 4.52
C THR A 48 1.36 -7.44 4.75
N GLU A 49 2.09 -7.60 5.86
CA GLU A 49 3.29 -6.80 6.12
C GLU A 49 4.35 -6.96 5.01
N GLN A 50 4.48 -8.16 4.44
CA GLN A 50 5.38 -8.38 3.31
C GLN A 50 4.92 -7.60 2.08
N GLU A 51 3.64 -7.63 1.73
CA GLU A 51 3.11 -6.85 0.61
C GLU A 51 3.25 -5.35 0.84
N LEU A 52 3.05 -4.86 2.07
CA LEU A 52 3.28 -3.46 2.41
C LEU A 52 4.76 -3.08 2.25
N ARG A 53 5.69 -3.97 2.63
CA ARG A 53 7.13 -3.76 2.46
C ARG A 53 7.53 -3.74 0.99
N GLU A 54 7.01 -4.66 0.17
CA GLU A 54 7.22 -4.67 -1.28
C GLU A 54 6.63 -3.41 -1.94
N LEU A 55 5.44 -2.98 -1.53
CA LEU A 55 4.82 -1.74 -2.02
C LEU A 55 5.63 -0.51 -1.62
N ALA A 56 6.15 -0.48 -0.39
CA ALA A 56 7.02 0.60 0.12
C ALA A 56 8.28 0.71 -0.74
N ASP A 57 8.96 -0.40 -0.97
CA ASP A 57 10.17 -0.49 -1.78
C ASP A 57 9.89 -0.09 -3.23
N ALA A 58 8.86 -0.69 -3.84
CA ALA A 58 8.47 -0.40 -5.21
C ALA A 58 8.05 1.06 -5.40
N LEU A 59 7.50 1.71 -4.37
CA LEU A 59 7.08 3.12 -4.35
C LEU A 59 8.16 4.09 -3.86
N ASP A 60 9.30 3.60 -3.37
CA ASP A 60 10.35 4.40 -2.74
C ASP A 60 9.81 5.24 -1.58
N LEU A 61 8.96 4.62 -0.76
CA LEU A 61 8.31 5.24 0.40
C LEU A 61 8.72 4.52 1.68
N PRO A 62 8.77 5.23 2.82
CA PRO A 62 8.95 4.57 4.10
C PRO A 62 7.69 3.77 4.46
N LEU A 63 7.87 2.57 5.00
CA LEU A 63 6.77 1.67 5.40
C LEU A 63 5.78 2.33 6.38
N THR A 64 6.24 3.31 7.18
CA THR A 64 5.41 4.11 8.09
C THR A 64 4.35 4.95 7.40
N GLU A 65 4.53 5.32 6.13
CA GLU A 65 3.50 6.01 5.33
C GLU A 65 2.43 5.03 4.84
N LEU A 66 2.75 3.74 4.72
CA LEU A 66 1.84 2.69 4.24
C LEU A 66 1.18 1.91 5.38
N LEU A 67 1.69 2.02 6.61
CA LEU A 67 1.08 1.42 7.79
C LEU A 67 -0.25 2.15 8.07
N PRO A 68 -1.41 1.47 7.95
CA PRO A 68 -2.67 2.06 8.37
C PRO A 68 -2.57 2.40 9.85
N GLY A 69 -3.14 3.52 10.25
CA GLY A 69 -3.01 4.09 11.59
C GLY A 69 -3.37 3.16 12.75
N THR A 70 -4.04 2.04 12.47
CA THR A 70 -4.34 0.96 13.41
C THR A 70 -3.13 0.11 13.81
N LEU A 71 -2.09 -0.02 12.97
CA LEU A 71 -0.83 -0.71 13.31
C LEU A 71 0.22 0.23 13.94
N ALA A 72 0.03 1.54 13.81
CA ALA A 72 0.88 2.55 14.46
C ALA A 72 0.50 2.78 15.94
N GLY A 73 -0.52 2.09 16.44
CA GLY A 73 -1.00 2.17 17.81
C GLY A 73 -1.42 0.80 18.31
N ALA A 74 -0.48 -0.13 18.49
CA ALA A 74 -0.67 -1.13 19.53
C ALA A 74 -0.35 -0.44 20.87
N PRO A 75 -1.34 -0.10 21.73
CA PRO A 75 -1.03 0.20 23.11
C PRO A 75 -0.46 -1.08 23.71
N THR A 76 0.82 -1.04 24.08
CA THR A 76 1.36 -1.95 25.07
C THR A 76 0.59 -1.65 26.36
N GLY A 77 -0.40 -2.47 26.67
CA GLY A 77 -1.22 -2.39 27.88
C GLY A 77 -1.28 -3.76 28.53
#